data_AF-A0A9D4LCH5-F1
#
_entry.id   AF-A0A9D4LCH5-F1
#
_cell.length_a   1.000
_cell.length_b   1.000
_cell.length_c   1.000
_cell.angle_alpha   90.00
_cell.angle_beta   90.00
_cell.angle_gamma   90.00
#
_symmetry.space_group_name_H-M   'P 1'
#
loop_
_entity.id
_entity.type
_entity.pdbx_description
1 polymer ?
#
loop_
_entity_poly.entity_id
_entity_poly.type
_entity_poly.pdbx_seq_one_letter_code
_entity_poly.pdbx_strand_id
1 'polypeptide(L)' 'MGFEGRNCETELNECLSAPCQNNGTCDNTIGSFNCACAQNYTGATCEREHTASTEPFSGSNW' A
#
# COMPACT_ATOMS: atom_id res chain seq x y z
N MET A 1 8.95 7.71 13.57
CA MET A 1 10.38 7.52 13.25
C MET A 1 10.43 7.00 11.82
N GLY A 2 11.29 7.56 10.97
CA GLY A 2 11.38 7.23 9.54
C GLY A 2 12.75 7.52 8.93
N PHE A 3 13.73 7.81 9.79
CA PHE A 3 15.08 8.14 9.41
C PHE A 3 16.04 7.43 10.36
N GLU A 4 17.22 7.06 9.86
CA GLU A 4 18.35 6.50 10.58
C GLU A 4 19.62 7.35 10.39
N GLY A 5 20.69 6.95 11.08
CA GLY A 5 21.93 7.72 11.14
C GLY A 5 22.05 8.57 12.39
N ARG A 6 23.26 9.06 12.69
CA ARG A 6 23.54 9.86 13.89
C ARG A 6 22.76 11.18 13.87
N ASN A 7 22.49 11.71 12.68
CA ASN A 7 21.82 12.98 12.46
C ASN A 7 20.44 12.80 11.79
N CYS A 8 19.90 11.58 11.75
CA CYS A 8 18.66 11.26 11.05
C CYS A 8 18.69 11.65 9.56
N GLU A 9 19.86 11.49 8.93
CA GLU A 9 20.13 11.91 7.56
C GLU A 9 19.67 10.90 6.50
N THR A 10 19.45 9.65 6.89
CA THR A 10 19.09 8.57 5.97
C THR A 10 17.63 8.24 6.15
N GLU A 11 16.81 8.39 5.11
CA GLU A 11 15.43 7.91 5.15
C GLU A 11 15.42 6.38 5.18
N LEU A 12 14.60 5.80 6.06
CA LEU A 12 14.35 4.38 6.05
C LEU A 12 13.51 4.02 4.83
N ASN A 13 13.73 2.82 4.30
CA ASN A 13 12.88 2.26 3.27
C ASN A 13 11.96 1.21 3.88
N GLU A 14 10.77 1.63 4.27
CA GLU A 14 9.72 0.81 4.86
C GLU A 14 9.24 -0.31 3.92
N CYS A 15 9.40 -0.14 2.60
CA CYS A 15 9.07 -1.16 1.61
C CYS A 15 10.03 -2.36 1.58
N LEU A 16 11.22 -2.29 2.19
CA LEU A 16 12.16 -3.43 2.25
C LEU A 16 11.58 -4.64 3.01
N SER A 17 10.60 -4.41 3.89
CA SER A 17 9.89 -5.48 4.59
C SER A 17 8.84 -6.20 3.73
N ALA A 18 8.64 -5.75 2.48
CA ALA A 18 7.58 -6.21 1.59
C ALA A 18 6.19 -6.23 2.25
N PRO A 19 5.70 -5.09 2.77
CA PRO A 19 4.47 -5.07 3.55
C PRO A 19 3.20 -5.27 2.70
N CYS A 20 3.24 -4.92 1.42
CA CYS A 20 2.09 -5.03 0.53
C CYS A 20 1.89 -6.48 0.07
N GLN A 21 0.70 -7.01 0.34
CA GLN A 21 0.28 -8.35 -0.05
C GLN A 21 -0.42 -8.34 -1.41
N ASN A 22 -0.77 -9.53 -1.91
CA ASN A 22 -1.65 -9.71 -3.06
C ASN A 22 -1.25 -8.88 -4.29
N ASN A 23 0.04 -8.89 -4.60
CA ASN A 23 0.61 -8.21 -5.75
C ASN A 23 0.41 -6.67 -5.74
N GLY A 24 0.24 -6.08 -4.55
CA GLY A 24 0.23 -4.63 -4.35
C GLY A 24 1.63 -4.02 -4.51
N THR A 25 1.70 -2.83 -5.09
CA THR A 25 2.94 -2.07 -5.23
C THR A 25 3.19 -1.24 -3.98
N CYS A 26 4.39 -1.34 -3.42
CA CYS A 26 4.80 -0.55 -2.25
C CYS A 26 5.44 0.76 -2.67
N ASP A 27 4.91 1.87 -2.15
CA ASP A 27 5.47 3.20 -2.27
C ASP A 27 6.09 3.61 -0.93
N ASN A 28 7.40 3.87 -0.95
CA ASN A 28 8.11 4.34 0.24
C ASN A 28 7.71 5.76 0.57
N THR A 29 7.47 6.04 1.85
CA THR A 29 7.16 7.40 2.30
C THR A 29 7.91 7.68 3.59
N ILE A 30 8.13 8.96 3.88
CA ILE A 30 8.89 9.34 5.07
C ILE A 30 8.20 8.83 6.34
N GLY A 31 8.77 7.80 6.97
CA GLY A 31 8.27 7.20 8.21
C GLY A 31 7.07 6.27 8.06
N SER A 32 6.73 5.87 6.84
CA SER A 32 5.63 4.94 6.56
C SER A 32 5.76 4.33 5.17
N PHE A 33 4.83 3.48 4.77
CA PHE A 33 4.66 3.07 3.38
C PHE A 33 3.21 3.30 2.95
N ASN A 34 2.98 3.29 1.63
CA ASN A 34 1.65 3.15 1.05
C ASN A 34 1.63 1.94 0.12
N CYS A 35 0.51 1.23 0.07
CA CYS A 35 0.31 0.12 -0.85
C CYS A 35 -0.73 0.49 -1.91
N ALA A 36 -0.31 0.48 -3.18
CA ALA A 36 -1.22 0.53 -4.32
C ALA A 36 -1.72 -0.89 -4.62
N CYS A 37 -2.96 -1.18 -4.24
CA CYS A 37 -3.54 -2.50 -4.37
C CYS A 37 -3.96 -2.83 -5.81
N ALA A 38 -3.80 -4.10 -6.19
CA ALA A 38 -4.29 -4.61 -7.46
C ALA A 38 -5.82 -4.57 -7.53
N GLN A 39 -6.36 -4.67 -8.75
CA GLN A 39 -7.80 -4.74 -8.94
C GLN A 39 -8.35 -5.94 -8.17
N ASN A 40 -9.33 -5.67 -7.31
CA ASN A 40 -9.93 -6.58 -6.34
C ASN A 40 -9.25 -6.72 -4.97
N TYR A 41 -8.36 -5.81 -4.59
CA TYR A 41 -7.76 -5.81 -3.25
C TYR A 41 -7.90 -4.47 -2.54
N THR A 42 -8.00 -4.52 -1.22
CA THR A 42 -8.14 -3.36 -0.34
C THR A 42 -7.46 -3.63 1.01
N GLY A 43 -7.47 -2.64 1.90
CA GLY A 43 -6.73 -2.65 3.16
C GLY A 43 -5.41 -1.90 3.06
N ALA A 44 -4.80 -1.63 4.22
CA ALA A 44 -3.57 -0.84 4.30
C ALA A 44 -2.37 -1.57 3.67
N THR A 45 -2.41 -2.89 3.67
CA THR A 45 -1.40 -3.78 3.09
C THR A 45 -1.97 -4.62 1.95
N CYS A 46 -3.12 -4.24 1.38
CA CYS A 46 -3.82 -5.02 0.37
C CYS A 46 -4.21 -6.44 0.83
N GLU A 47 -4.37 -6.63 2.14
CA GLU A 47 -4.63 -7.93 2.77
C GLU A 47 -6.06 -8.43 2.59
N ARG A 48 -6.96 -7.58 2.11
CA ARG A 48 -8.39 -7.88 1.94
C ARG A 48 -8.74 -8.02 0.47
N GLU A 49 -9.35 -9.13 0.11
CA GLU A 49 -9.99 -9.34 -1.20
C GLU A 49 -11.25 -8.49 -1.28
N HIS A 50 -11.26 -7.48 -2.15
CA HIS A 50 -12.42 -6.68 -2.52
C HIS A 50 -12.85 -7.06 -3.92
N THR A 51 -13.43 -8.26 -4.09
CA THR A 51 -13.97 -8.72 -5.37
C THR A 51 -14.98 -7.71 -5.91
N ALA A 52 -14.52 -6.81 -6.79
CA ALA A 52 -15.37 -5.97 -7.63
C ALA A 52 -16.09 -6.80 -8.71
N SER A 53 -16.08 -8.13 -8.57
CA SER A 53 -16.78 -9.12 -9.36
C SER A 53 -18.09 -9.60 -8.73
N THR A 54 -18.47 -9.15 -7.52
CA THR A 54 -19.79 -9.45 -6.94
C THR A 54 -20.68 -8.22 -6.75
N GLU A 55 -20.18 -7.00 -7.01
CA GLU A 55 -21.01 -5.79 -7.03
C GLU A 55 -21.31 -5.40 -8.50
N PRO A 56 -22.57 -5.47 -8.96
CA PRO A 56 -22.97 -5.23 -10.36
C PRO A 56 -22.89 -3.75 -10.81
N PHE A 57 -22.19 -2.87 -10.09
CA PHE A 57 -22.20 -1.43 -10.35
C PHE A 57 -20.79 -0.84 -10.49
N SER A 58 -20.05 -1.30 -11.51
CA SER A 58 -19.19 -0.37 -12.24
C SER A 58 -20.09 0.57 -13.04
N GLY A 59 -20.61 1.60 -12.40
CA GLY A 59 -21.49 2.55 -13.08
C GLY A 59 -22.30 3.39 -12.12
N SER A 60 -21.69 4.39 -11.54
CA SER A 60 -22.42 5.55 -11.04
C SER A 60 -21.97 6.78 -11.82
N ASN A 61 -22.58 6.93 -13.00
CA ASN A 61 -22.77 8.24 -13.60
C ASN A 61 -23.69 9.04 -12.67
N TRP A 62 -23.11 9.93 -11.88
CA TRP A 62 -23.76 11.06 -11.22
C TRP A 62 -23.05 12.33 -11.66
#